data_AF-A0AAV4PJZ3-F1
#
_entry.id   AF-A0AAV4PJZ3-F1
#
_cell.length_a   1.000
_cell.length_b   1.000
_cell.length_c   1.000
_cell.angle_alpha   90.00
_cell.angle_beta   90.00
_cell.angle_gamma   90.00
#
_symmetry.space_group_name_H-M   'P 1'
#
loop_
_entity.id
_entity.type
_entity.pdbx_description
1 polymer ?
#
loop_
_entity_poly.entity_id
_entity_poly.type
_entity_poly.pdbx_seq_one_letter_code
_entity_poly.pdbx_strand_id
1 'polypeptide(L)'
;MMHISDQIYPLQGYKYLYLSPENFKKVSAMNSIHAVLIEDEGESRYKITDIIGRDDGLGVKNLKCAGMIAGESSQAYKDIITISMVTCRAIGIGAYLVRLGQRVIQIENSHIILTGAGALNKLLGREVYTSNNQLGGVQIMHNNGVSHVTAPDDLQGIYLMLKWLTYMPKCRSVELPIIEPLDPVDRDVIFTPTRLPYDPRYLLAGRESPNLPGFWEDGFFDYGSFMEIMQPWAQTVICGRARLGGIPVGVIAVETRTVEIDIPADPANLDSEAKVISQAGQVWFPDSAYKTAQAINDFNMEELPLIVFANWRGFSGGMKDMYDQILKFGAMIVDALRQYNQPILVYIPPHAELRGGAWVVVDATINEKHMEMYADNDCRGGILEPEGTVEIRFRKKDLVKTMHRIDNVCKDLLKQLSSTEISFEQKTNLEKQLQQRELSLLPIYHQVALTFSDLHDTPRHMMDKGAIQEIIPWNKSRTLLYWRLRRLLLQNRIKADILSVKPNLSDGEVDSMLERWFVEEHDPVNQYLWDDNKTVVDWLTVQLDSTLERSQVLENIQCLRRDSAISQIRSLLRSHPDIAMDSVVHIIQNMSAQQRTDVLNTLRTFETQISTSDLPIDSKNDLISS
;
A
#
# COMPACT_ATOMS: atom_id res chain seq x y z
N MET A 1 38.83 -31.53 -33.73
CA MET A 1 38.60 -32.75 -34.54
C MET A 1 37.72 -33.71 -33.75
N MET A 2 36.96 -34.57 -34.43
CA MET A 2 36.06 -35.55 -33.80
C MET A 2 36.60 -36.95 -34.06
N HIS A 3 36.78 -37.75 -33.01
CA HIS A 3 37.12 -39.17 -33.17
C HIS A 3 35.84 -39.96 -33.43
N ILE A 4 35.61 -40.35 -34.68
CA ILE A 4 34.47 -41.18 -35.07
C ILE A 4 34.67 -42.60 -34.54
N SER A 5 33.62 -43.23 -34.00
CA SER A 5 33.72 -44.59 -33.43
C SER A 5 34.06 -45.64 -34.50
N ASP A 6 33.52 -45.47 -35.70
CA ASP A 6 33.83 -46.26 -36.90
C ASP A 6 33.91 -45.34 -38.12
N GLN A 7 35.07 -45.27 -38.77
CA GLN A 7 35.28 -44.40 -39.94
C GLN A 7 34.44 -44.81 -41.16
N ILE A 8 34.02 -46.08 -41.27
CA ILE A 8 33.19 -46.60 -42.36
C ILE A 8 31.71 -46.28 -42.09
N TYR A 9 31.29 -46.25 -40.83
CA TYR A 9 29.91 -46.01 -40.42
C TYR A 9 29.79 -44.85 -39.41
N PRO A 10 29.94 -43.58 -39.85
CA PRO A 10 29.97 -42.42 -38.96
C PRO A 10 28.67 -42.18 -38.16
N LEU A 11 27.55 -42.78 -38.59
CA LEU A 11 26.28 -42.75 -37.87
C LEU A 11 26.31 -43.55 -36.56
N GLN A 12 27.32 -44.39 -36.34
CA GLN A 12 27.54 -45.08 -35.07
C GLN A 12 28.04 -44.15 -33.95
N GLY A 13 28.30 -42.88 -34.27
CA GLY A 13 28.65 -41.83 -33.31
C GLY A 13 30.16 -41.58 -33.21
N TYR A 14 30.55 -40.86 -32.16
CA TYR A 14 31.92 -40.43 -31.91
C TYR A 14 32.32 -40.73 -30.46
N LYS A 15 33.62 -40.94 -30.23
CA LYS A 15 34.18 -41.22 -28.89
C LYS A 15 34.47 -39.94 -28.10
N TYR A 16 35.16 -38.98 -28.72
CA TYR A 16 35.52 -37.71 -28.09
C TYR A 16 35.94 -36.65 -29.10
N LEU A 17 36.05 -35.40 -28.64
CA LEU A 17 36.62 -34.28 -29.38
C LEU A 17 38.07 -34.03 -28.95
N TYR A 18 38.96 -33.75 -29.90
CA TYR A 18 40.38 -33.55 -29.63
C TYR A 18 41.03 -32.50 -30.53
N LEU A 19 42.20 -32.02 -30.12
CA LEU A 19 43.13 -31.24 -30.93
C LEU A 19 44.41 -32.05 -31.21
N SER A 20 45.00 -31.85 -32.39
CA SER A 20 46.36 -32.31 -32.65
C SER A 20 47.35 -31.53 -31.78
N PRO A 21 48.55 -32.08 -31.48
CA PRO A 21 49.56 -31.36 -30.71
C PRO A 21 49.93 -29.99 -31.27
N GLU A 22 49.94 -29.84 -32.60
CA GLU A 22 50.19 -28.56 -33.28
C GLU A 22 49.09 -27.53 -33.03
N ASN A 23 47.82 -27.95 -33.08
CA ASN A 23 46.69 -27.07 -32.86
C ASN A 23 46.51 -26.73 -31.38
N PHE A 24 46.79 -27.67 -30.48
CA PHE A 24 46.81 -27.41 -29.04
C PHE A 24 47.86 -26.37 -28.67
N LYS A 25 49.08 -26.44 -29.22
CA LYS A 25 50.14 -25.43 -29.01
C LYS A 25 49.72 -24.01 -29.39
N LYS A 26 48.85 -23.84 -30.40
CA LYS A 26 48.37 -22.52 -30.83
C LYS A 26 47.39 -21.88 -29.84
N VAL A 27 46.64 -22.69 -29.09
CA VAL A 27 45.56 -22.23 -28.20
C VAL A 27 45.91 -22.35 -26.72
N SER A 28 46.90 -23.16 -26.35
CA SER A 28 47.31 -23.39 -24.96
C SER A 28 47.81 -22.11 -24.28
N ALA A 29 48.51 -21.25 -25.01
CA ALA A 29 49.00 -19.96 -24.50
C ALA A 29 47.88 -18.97 -24.17
N MET A 30 46.67 -19.16 -24.72
CA MET A 30 45.52 -18.26 -24.55
C MET A 30 44.55 -18.75 -23.46
N ASN A 31 44.85 -19.86 -22.78
CA ASN A 31 44.00 -20.50 -21.78
C ASN A 31 42.55 -20.75 -22.25
N SER A 32 42.35 -20.93 -23.56
CA SER A 32 41.01 -21.06 -24.15
C SER A 32 40.42 -22.46 -24.00
N ILE A 33 41.24 -23.48 -23.73
CA ILE A 33 40.84 -24.89 -23.69
C ILE A 33 41.65 -25.62 -22.62
N HIS A 34 40.97 -26.45 -21.83
CA HIS A 34 41.61 -27.49 -21.04
C HIS A 34 41.46 -28.83 -21.78
N ALA A 35 42.56 -29.57 -21.89
CA ALA A 35 42.61 -30.84 -22.58
C ALA A 35 43.63 -31.76 -21.93
N VAL A 36 43.39 -33.07 -22.02
CA VAL A 36 44.27 -34.12 -21.50
C VAL A 36 44.96 -34.80 -22.68
N LEU A 37 46.28 -34.95 -22.60
CA LEU A 37 47.05 -35.71 -23.57
C LEU A 37 46.73 -37.21 -23.41
N ILE A 38 46.31 -37.83 -24.50
CA ILE A 38 46.05 -39.26 -24.60
C ILE A 38 46.77 -39.83 -25.82
N GLU A 39 47.12 -41.09 -25.77
CA GLU A 39 47.53 -41.87 -26.94
C GLU A 39 46.35 -42.77 -27.33
N ASP A 40 45.90 -42.63 -28.57
CA ASP A 40 44.81 -43.44 -29.12
C ASP A 40 45.08 -43.71 -30.59
N GLU A 41 44.87 -44.95 -31.03
CA GLU A 41 45.18 -45.42 -32.39
C GLU A 41 46.62 -45.13 -32.87
N GLY A 42 47.58 -45.04 -31.94
CA GLY A 42 48.99 -44.74 -32.26
C GLY A 42 49.30 -43.26 -32.49
N GLU A 43 48.34 -42.36 -32.25
CA GLU A 43 48.50 -40.91 -32.36
C GLU A 43 48.38 -40.21 -31.00
N SER A 44 49.25 -39.23 -30.75
CA SER A 44 49.11 -38.33 -29.59
C SER A 44 48.00 -37.30 -29.85
N ARG A 45 46.95 -37.32 -29.02
CA ARG A 45 45.76 -36.48 -29.16
C ARG A 45 45.50 -35.71 -27.85
N TYR A 46 45.18 -34.42 -27.94
CA TYR A 46 44.74 -33.63 -26.78
C TYR A 46 43.21 -33.69 -26.70
N LYS A 47 42.67 -34.62 -25.91
CA LYS A 47 41.23 -34.76 -25.69
C LYS A 47 40.70 -33.55 -24.92
N ILE A 48 39.78 -32.82 -25.52
CA ILE A 48 39.17 -31.63 -24.93
C ILE A 48 38.34 -32.05 -23.73
N THR A 49 38.62 -31.48 -22.56
CA THR A 49 37.78 -31.63 -21.36
C THR A 49 36.88 -30.43 -21.20
N ASP A 50 37.42 -29.22 -21.38
CA ASP A 50 36.71 -27.97 -21.13
C ASP A 50 37.06 -26.93 -22.19
N ILE A 51 36.07 -26.14 -22.60
CA ILE A 51 36.25 -25.00 -23.51
C ILE A 51 35.94 -23.74 -22.72
N ILE A 52 36.96 -22.93 -22.49
CA ILE A 52 36.84 -21.63 -21.82
C ILE A 52 36.46 -20.55 -22.83
N GLY A 53 37.03 -20.63 -24.04
CA GLY A 53 36.91 -19.60 -25.06
C GLY A 53 37.95 -18.49 -24.86
N ARG A 54 38.36 -17.86 -25.97
CA ARG A 54 39.24 -16.70 -25.93
C ARG A 54 38.49 -15.41 -25.58
N ASP A 55 37.28 -15.31 -26.13
CA ASP A 55 36.48 -14.10 -26.03
C ASP A 55 35.69 -14.10 -24.73
N ASP A 56 35.63 -12.92 -24.11
CA ASP A 56 34.82 -12.70 -22.91
C ASP A 56 33.34 -12.56 -23.28
N GLY A 57 32.46 -12.73 -22.29
CA GLY A 57 31.02 -12.58 -22.50
C GLY A 57 30.34 -13.84 -23.04
N LEU A 58 30.90 -15.02 -22.77
CA LEU A 58 30.30 -16.32 -23.06
C LEU A 58 29.96 -17.08 -21.77
N GLY A 59 28.88 -17.85 -21.81
CA GLY A 59 28.53 -18.80 -20.76
C GLY A 59 28.18 -18.17 -19.40
N VAL A 60 28.64 -18.82 -18.32
CA VAL A 60 28.18 -18.58 -16.94
C VAL A 60 28.56 -17.21 -16.38
N LYS A 61 29.59 -16.56 -16.92
CA LYS A 61 29.96 -15.20 -16.49
C LYS A 61 28.84 -14.20 -16.78
N ASN A 62 28.13 -14.35 -17.90
CA ASN A 62 26.97 -13.52 -18.23
C ASN A 62 25.83 -13.71 -17.23
N LEU A 63 25.61 -14.95 -16.77
CA LEU A 63 24.60 -15.25 -15.75
C LEU A 63 24.95 -14.62 -14.39
N LYS A 64 26.24 -14.63 -14.00
CA LYS A 64 26.71 -13.92 -12.81
C LYS A 64 26.42 -12.41 -12.92
N CYS A 65 26.72 -11.80 -14.06
CA CYS A 65 26.46 -10.37 -14.28
C CYS A 65 24.95 -10.07 -14.32
N ALA A 66 24.14 -10.96 -14.92
CA ALA A 66 22.69 -10.88 -14.90
C ALA A 66 22.12 -10.93 -13.47
N GLY A 67 22.64 -11.81 -12.63
CA GLY A 67 22.26 -11.88 -11.22
C GLY A 67 22.63 -10.62 -10.44
N MET A 68 23.78 -10.02 -10.73
CA MET A 68 24.23 -8.76 -10.13
C MET A 68 23.24 -7.62 -10.40
N ILE A 69 22.85 -7.40 -11.66
CA ILE A 69 21.90 -6.33 -12.02
C ILE A 69 20.47 -6.61 -11.57
N ALA A 70 20.08 -7.89 -11.45
CA ALA A 70 18.81 -8.26 -10.82
C ALA A 70 18.79 -7.88 -9.34
N GLY A 71 19.87 -8.15 -8.60
CA GLY A 71 20.02 -7.72 -7.21
C GLY A 71 19.93 -6.20 -7.06
N GLU A 72 20.66 -5.46 -7.89
CA GLU A 72 20.64 -3.99 -7.90
C GLU A 72 19.24 -3.45 -8.19
N SER A 73 18.53 -3.99 -9.18
CA SER A 73 17.18 -3.53 -9.54
C SER A 73 16.15 -3.82 -8.44
N SER A 74 16.30 -4.94 -7.73
CA SER A 74 15.48 -5.27 -6.56
C SER A 74 15.68 -4.28 -5.42
N GLN A 75 16.94 -3.87 -5.18
CA GLN A 75 17.27 -2.85 -4.19
C GLN A 75 16.77 -1.47 -4.62
N ALA A 76 16.97 -1.09 -5.89
CA ALA A 76 16.55 0.19 -6.45
C ALA A 76 15.05 0.43 -6.29
N TYR A 77 14.20 -0.59 -6.53
CA TYR A 77 12.75 -0.46 -6.33
C TYR A 77 12.35 -0.06 -4.89
N LYS A 78 13.14 -0.47 -3.88
CA LYS A 78 12.87 -0.16 -2.47
C LYS A 78 13.39 1.21 -2.02
N ASP A 79 14.17 1.88 -2.86
CA ASP A 79 14.87 3.11 -2.51
C ASP A 79 14.46 4.29 -3.40
N ILE A 80 14.26 4.04 -4.70
CA ILE A 80 13.95 5.05 -5.69
C ILE A 80 12.78 4.62 -6.58
N ILE A 81 12.23 5.60 -7.28
CA ILE A 81 11.16 5.37 -8.25
C ILE A 81 11.74 4.68 -9.49
N THR A 82 11.24 3.49 -9.77
CA THR A 82 11.60 2.69 -10.94
C THR A 82 10.43 2.62 -11.92
N ILE A 83 10.68 2.96 -13.19
CA ILE A 83 9.72 2.84 -14.30
C ILE A 83 10.44 2.15 -15.46
N SER A 84 9.77 1.18 -16.09
CA SER A 84 10.29 0.45 -17.25
C SER A 84 9.36 0.63 -18.45
N MET A 85 9.94 0.87 -19.63
CA MET A 85 9.20 0.91 -20.90
C MET A 85 9.68 -0.23 -21.82
N VAL A 86 8.76 -1.06 -22.31
CA VAL A 86 9.05 -2.19 -23.20
C VAL A 86 8.61 -1.85 -24.62
N THR A 87 9.56 -1.48 -25.48
CA THR A 87 9.32 -1.04 -26.87
C THR A 87 9.24 -2.19 -27.89
N CYS A 88 10.18 -3.13 -27.84
CA CYS A 88 10.27 -4.20 -28.83
C CYS A 88 10.14 -5.58 -28.18
N ARG A 89 11.08 -5.94 -27.29
CA ARG A 89 11.08 -7.22 -26.60
C ARG A 89 11.94 -7.15 -25.34
N ALA A 90 11.47 -7.78 -24.28
CA ALA A 90 12.23 -8.04 -23.06
C ALA A 90 12.33 -9.56 -22.86
N ILE A 91 13.55 -10.11 -22.92
CA ILE A 91 13.78 -11.57 -22.92
C ILE A 91 14.66 -11.96 -21.73
N GLY A 92 14.26 -13.01 -21.00
CA GLY A 92 15.06 -13.62 -19.93
C GLY A 92 15.33 -12.62 -18.81
N ILE A 93 16.61 -12.25 -18.61
CA ILE A 93 16.97 -11.25 -17.59
C ILE A 93 16.29 -9.90 -17.83
N GLY A 94 16.09 -9.47 -19.08
CA GLY A 94 15.38 -8.23 -19.38
C GLY A 94 13.94 -8.24 -18.86
N ALA A 95 13.25 -9.38 -18.93
CA ALA A 95 11.90 -9.53 -18.37
C ALA A 95 11.90 -9.43 -16.85
N TYR A 96 12.89 -10.02 -16.18
CA TYR A 96 13.04 -9.89 -14.72
C TYR A 96 13.35 -8.47 -14.29
N LEU A 97 14.23 -7.74 -14.99
CA LEU A 97 14.53 -6.34 -14.66
C LEU A 97 13.29 -5.46 -14.76
N VAL A 98 12.50 -5.64 -15.82
CA VAL A 98 11.21 -4.95 -16.02
C VAL A 98 10.26 -5.25 -14.85
N ARG A 99 10.12 -6.52 -14.45
CA ARG A 99 9.26 -6.90 -13.32
C ARG A 99 9.79 -6.41 -11.97
N LEU A 100 11.10 -6.45 -11.74
CA LEU A 100 11.73 -5.96 -10.50
C LEU A 100 11.55 -4.45 -10.34
N GLY A 101 11.57 -3.70 -11.45
CA GLY A 101 11.21 -2.28 -11.46
C GLY A 101 9.71 -1.99 -11.24
N GLN A 102 8.87 -3.03 -11.18
CA GLN A 102 7.42 -3.03 -10.96
C GLN A 102 6.58 -2.25 -11.99
N ARG A 103 6.81 -0.95 -12.17
CA ARG A 103 5.94 -0.04 -12.94
C ARG A 103 6.28 -0.14 -14.42
N VAL A 104 5.43 -0.83 -15.19
CA VAL A 104 5.73 -1.18 -16.59
C VAL A 104 4.76 -0.51 -17.56
N ILE A 105 5.33 0.17 -18.55
CA ILE A 105 4.62 0.65 -19.75
C ILE A 105 5.00 -0.28 -20.90
N GLN A 106 4.02 -0.94 -21.51
CA GLN A 106 4.27 -1.87 -22.62
C GLN A 106 3.75 -1.29 -23.94
N ILE A 107 4.63 -1.15 -24.92
CA ILE A 107 4.24 -0.71 -26.25
C ILE A 107 3.51 -1.86 -26.96
N GLU A 108 2.48 -1.53 -27.73
CA GLU A 108 1.75 -2.48 -28.57
C GLU A 108 2.72 -3.23 -29.50
N ASN A 109 2.41 -4.50 -29.78
CA ASN A 109 3.27 -5.42 -30.54
C ASN A 109 4.61 -5.82 -29.89
N SER A 110 4.95 -5.28 -28.71
CA SER A 110 6.10 -5.75 -27.92
C SER A 110 5.75 -6.97 -27.05
N HIS A 111 6.76 -7.70 -26.57
CA HIS A 111 6.57 -8.84 -25.67
C HIS A 111 7.60 -8.95 -24.55
N ILE A 112 7.13 -9.38 -23.37
CA ILE A 112 7.93 -9.70 -22.19
C ILE A 112 7.92 -11.22 -22.00
N ILE A 113 9.03 -11.90 -22.24
CA ILE A 113 9.08 -13.37 -22.22
C ILE A 113 10.32 -13.89 -21.49
N LEU A 114 10.23 -15.10 -20.96
CA LEU A 114 11.41 -15.82 -20.45
C LEU A 114 12.06 -16.64 -21.59
N THR A 115 11.25 -17.40 -22.31
CA THR A 115 11.67 -18.29 -23.41
C THR A 115 10.81 -18.03 -24.63
N GLY A 116 11.42 -18.00 -25.83
CA GLY A 116 10.70 -17.78 -27.08
C GLY A 116 9.82 -18.95 -27.51
N ALA A 117 8.73 -18.63 -28.23
CA ALA A 117 7.76 -19.60 -28.76
C ALA A 117 8.42 -20.72 -29.57
N GLY A 118 9.34 -20.35 -30.47
CA GLY A 118 10.08 -21.33 -31.28
C GLY A 118 10.93 -22.31 -30.45
N ALA A 119 11.45 -21.89 -29.30
CA ALA A 119 12.19 -22.78 -28.40
C ALA A 119 11.24 -23.72 -27.64
N LEU A 120 10.08 -23.23 -27.20
CA LEU A 120 9.05 -24.05 -26.57
C LEU A 120 8.48 -25.09 -27.55
N ASN A 121 8.21 -24.71 -28.79
CA ASN A 121 7.74 -25.63 -29.83
C ASN A 121 8.76 -26.75 -30.11
N LYS A 122 10.05 -26.41 -30.19
CA LYS A 122 11.14 -27.40 -30.33
C LYS A 122 11.19 -28.35 -29.13
N LEU A 123 11.01 -27.83 -27.92
CA LEU A 123 10.99 -28.64 -26.69
C LEU A 123 9.79 -29.60 -26.66
N LEU A 124 8.62 -29.14 -27.09
CA LEU A 124 7.39 -29.92 -27.11
C LEU A 124 7.27 -30.84 -28.35
N GLY A 125 8.19 -30.71 -29.31
CA GLY A 125 8.20 -31.50 -30.55
C GLY A 125 7.07 -31.18 -31.54
N ARG A 126 6.31 -30.11 -31.30
CA ARG A 126 5.17 -29.69 -32.13
C ARG A 126 4.98 -28.17 -32.05
N GLU A 127 4.31 -27.61 -33.05
CA GLU A 127 4.04 -26.17 -33.15
C GLU A 127 2.84 -25.78 -32.27
N VAL A 128 3.10 -25.52 -30.98
CA VAL A 128 2.07 -25.16 -29.98
C VAL A 128 1.77 -23.66 -29.99
N TYR A 129 2.81 -22.84 -30.00
CA TYR A 129 2.71 -21.38 -29.91
C TYR A 129 3.05 -20.75 -31.25
N THR A 130 2.23 -19.78 -31.67
CA THR A 130 2.33 -19.13 -32.99
C THR A 130 3.22 -17.89 -32.99
N SER A 131 3.34 -17.22 -31.83
CA SER A 131 4.08 -15.97 -31.69
C SER A 131 4.57 -15.76 -30.26
N ASN A 132 5.67 -15.00 -30.10
CA ASN A 132 6.09 -14.54 -28.77
C ASN A 132 5.05 -13.61 -28.12
N ASN A 133 4.26 -12.88 -28.92
CA ASN A 133 3.18 -12.07 -28.37
C ASN A 133 2.11 -12.94 -27.71
N GLN A 134 1.89 -14.18 -28.17
CA GLN A 134 0.98 -15.12 -27.51
C GLN A 134 1.42 -15.50 -26.09
N LEU A 135 2.72 -15.36 -25.79
CA LEU A 135 3.30 -15.68 -24.48
C LEU A 135 3.41 -14.46 -23.56
N GLY A 136 3.70 -13.29 -24.13
CA GLY A 136 4.09 -12.11 -23.35
C GLY A 136 3.71 -10.78 -23.95
N GLY A 137 2.83 -10.76 -24.94
CA GLY A 137 2.26 -9.54 -25.50
C GLY A 137 1.34 -8.83 -24.50
N VAL A 138 0.82 -7.67 -24.91
CA VAL A 138 -0.08 -6.83 -24.08
C VAL A 138 -1.32 -7.60 -23.61
N GLN A 139 -1.87 -8.48 -24.44
CA GLN A 139 -3.03 -9.30 -24.12
C GLN A 139 -2.76 -10.38 -23.05
N ILE A 140 -1.49 -10.58 -22.67
CA ILE A 140 -1.12 -11.41 -21.52
C ILE A 140 -0.71 -10.51 -20.35
N MET A 141 0.26 -9.62 -20.58
CA MET A 141 0.93 -8.89 -19.50
C MET A 141 0.10 -7.73 -18.94
N HIS A 142 -0.75 -7.10 -19.76
CA HIS A 142 -1.68 -6.10 -19.24
C HIS A 142 -2.84 -6.77 -18.48
N ASN A 143 -3.31 -7.91 -18.98
CA ASN A 143 -4.41 -8.70 -18.41
C ASN A 143 -4.04 -9.48 -17.15
N ASN A 144 -2.75 -9.58 -16.80
CA ASN A 144 -2.28 -10.21 -15.56
C ASN A 144 -1.58 -9.25 -14.59
N GLY A 145 -1.55 -7.95 -14.91
CA GLY A 145 -1.00 -6.91 -14.03
C GLY A 145 0.51 -6.70 -14.09
N VAL A 146 1.26 -7.44 -14.92
CA VAL A 146 2.70 -7.18 -15.12
C VAL A 146 2.92 -5.85 -15.82
N SER A 147 2.08 -5.51 -16.80
CA SER A 147 2.08 -4.23 -17.50
C SER A 147 1.00 -3.33 -16.91
N HIS A 148 1.41 -2.24 -16.26
CA HIS A 148 0.50 -1.27 -15.65
C HIS A 148 -0.31 -0.49 -16.69
N VAL A 149 0.26 -0.17 -17.85
CA VAL A 149 -0.43 0.52 -18.95
C VAL A 149 0.16 0.11 -20.30
N THR A 150 -0.65 0.20 -21.35
CA THR A 150 -0.21 0.01 -22.73
C THR A 150 -0.12 1.34 -23.48
N ALA A 151 0.73 1.39 -24.51
CA ALA A 151 0.82 2.54 -25.41
C ALA A 151 0.96 2.08 -26.86
N PRO A 152 0.40 2.81 -27.84
CA PRO A 152 0.47 2.45 -29.26
C PRO A 152 1.89 2.55 -29.83
N ASP A 153 2.69 3.49 -29.33
CA ASP A 153 4.04 3.77 -29.80
C ASP A 153 4.95 4.30 -28.68
N ASP A 154 6.26 4.37 -28.97
CA ASP A 154 7.28 4.82 -28.02
C ASP A 154 7.06 6.24 -27.53
N LEU A 155 6.56 7.15 -28.38
CA LEU A 155 6.34 8.55 -28.02
C LEU A 155 5.22 8.66 -26.99
N GLN A 156 4.12 7.94 -27.21
CA GLN A 156 3.02 7.87 -26.26
C GLN A 156 3.45 7.16 -24.97
N GLY A 157 4.34 6.16 -25.05
CA GLY A 157 4.95 5.54 -23.88
C GLY A 157 5.78 6.52 -23.04
N ILE A 158 6.62 7.33 -23.67
CA ILE A 158 7.40 8.39 -23.01
C ILE A 158 6.46 9.44 -22.40
N TYR A 159 5.42 9.85 -23.11
CA TYR A 159 4.42 10.78 -22.58
C TYR A 159 3.76 10.25 -21.30
N LEU A 160 3.35 8.98 -21.27
CA LEU A 160 2.77 8.34 -20.09
C LEU A 160 3.78 8.26 -18.93
N MET A 161 5.04 7.94 -19.21
CA MET A 161 6.11 7.93 -18.21
C MET A 161 6.30 9.31 -17.57
N LEU A 162 6.37 10.37 -18.39
CA LEU A 162 6.45 11.75 -17.90
C LEU A 162 5.19 12.13 -17.11
N LYS A 163 4.01 11.70 -17.58
CA LYS A 163 2.74 11.94 -16.91
C LYS A 163 2.71 11.28 -15.53
N TRP A 164 3.21 10.05 -15.37
CA TRP A 164 3.36 9.40 -14.06
C TRP A 164 4.31 10.16 -13.13
N LEU A 165 5.45 10.61 -13.65
CA LEU A 165 6.42 11.40 -12.87
C LEU A 165 5.81 12.71 -12.36
N THR A 166 4.77 13.26 -13.00
CA THR A 166 4.10 14.46 -12.47
C THR A 166 3.42 14.25 -11.12
N TYR A 167 3.09 13.01 -10.72
CA TYR A 167 2.52 12.73 -9.40
C TYR A 167 3.59 12.53 -8.34
N MET A 168 4.81 12.22 -8.75
CA MET A 168 5.87 11.67 -7.91
C MET A 168 6.87 12.74 -7.45
N PRO A 169 7.47 12.61 -6.26
CA PRO A 169 8.52 13.52 -5.81
C PRO A 169 9.78 13.38 -6.69
N LYS A 170 10.55 14.47 -6.79
CA LYS A 170 11.78 14.52 -7.61
C LYS A 170 12.85 13.53 -7.11
N CYS A 171 12.94 13.36 -5.80
CA CYS A 171 13.82 12.42 -5.12
C CYS A 171 13.21 12.05 -3.77
N ARG A 172 13.70 10.97 -3.18
CA ARG A 172 13.23 10.44 -1.89
C ARG A 172 13.25 11.51 -0.79
N SER A 173 12.27 11.48 0.09
CA SER A 173 12.14 12.36 1.25
C SER A 173 11.99 13.84 0.92
N VAL A 174 11.57 14.20 -0.30
CA VAL A 174 11.23 15.58 -0.69
C VAL A 174 9.72 15.71 -0.82
N GLU A 175 9.23 16.95 -0.68
CA GLU A 175 7.81 17.23 -0.80
C GLU A 175 7.21 16.78 -2.13
N LEU A 176 5.95 16.33 -2.04
CA LEU A 176 5.15 15.99 -3.20
C LEU A 176 4.98 17.20 -4.13
N PRO A 177 4.89 17.00 -5.45
CA PRO A 177 4.67 18.08 -6.42
C PRO A 177 3.21 18.54 -6.37
N ILE A 178 2.82 19.25 -5.32
CA ILE A 178 1.47 19.84 -5.19
C ILE A 178 1.39 21.05 -6.13
N ILE A 179 0.38 21.05 -7.00
CA ILE A 179 0.16 22.11 -8.00
C ILE A 179 -1.05 22.95 -7.61
N GLU A 180 -1.12 24.18 -8.11
CA GLU A 180 -2.35 24.98 -8.00
C GLU A 180 -3.46 24.31 -8.83
N PRO A 181 -4.60 23.95 -8.21
CA PRO A 181 -5.65 23.25 -8.93
C PRO A 181 -6.46 24.21 -9.80
N LEU A 182 -6.72 23.81 -11.05
CA LEU A 182 -7.74 24.46 -11.88
C LEU A 182 -9.15 24.13 -11.39
N ASP A 183 -9.30 22.97 -10.75
CA ASP A 183 -10.55 22.49 -10.18
C ASP A 183 -10.69 22.94 -8.72
N PRO A 184 -11.66 23.82 -8.37
CA PRO A 184 -11.78 24.38 -7.03
C PRO A 184 -11.85 23.32 -5.92
N VAL A 185 -11.21 23.61 -4.80
CA VAL A 185 -11.25 22.75 -3.60
C VAL A 185 -12.62 22.79 -2.91
N ASP A 186 -13.23 23.98 -2.88
CA ASP A 186 -14.46 24.25 -2.14
C ASP A 186 -15.76 23.88 -2.91
N ARG A 187 -15.64 23.19 -4.06
CA ARG A 187 -16.80 22.71 -4.81
C ARG A 187 -17.39 21.44 -4.19
N ASP A 188 -18.66 21.23 -4.45
CA ASP A 188 -19.33 19.98 -4.10
C ASP A 188 -18.97 18.86 -5.08
N VAL A 189 -19.05 17.62 -4.61
CA VAL A 189 -19.04 16.43 -5.48
C VAL A 189 -20.44 16.22 -6.03
N ILE A 190 -20.60 16.26 -7.36
CA ILE A 190 -21.90 16.25 -8.02
C ILE A 190 -22.36 14.81 -8.28
N PHE A 191 -21.49 13.98 -8.86
CA PHE A 191 -21.82 12.57 -9.05
C PHE A 191 -21.97 11.90 -7.69
N THR A 192 -23.11 11.27 -7.42
CA THR A 192 -23.38 10.58 -6.16
C THR A 192 -23.52 9.07 -6.40
N PRO A 193 -22.74 8.22 -5.71
CA PRO A 193 -22.92 6.78 -5.70
C PRO A 193 -24.36 6.36 -5.43
N THR A 194 -24.82 5.32 -6.13
CA THR A 194 -26.18 4.79 -5.95
C THR A 194 -26.16 3.39 -5.34
N ARG A 195 -27.31 2.95 -4.81
CA ARG A 195 -27.50 1.54 -4.41
C ARG A 195 -27.39 0.56 -5.59
N LEU A 196 -27.76 1.02 -6.79
CA LEU A 196 -27.59 0.23 -8.00
C LEU A 196 -26.11 0.21 -8.41
N PRO A 197 -25.61 -0.91 -8.99
CA PRO A 197 -24.25 -0.98 -9.49
C PRO A 197 -23.94 0.11 -10.52
N TYR A 198 -22.74 0.68 -10.42
CA TYR A 198 -22.24 1.77 -11.27
C TYR A 198 -20.73 1.60 -11.50
N ASP A 199 -20.18 2.30 -12.50
CA ASP A 199 -18.73 2.34 -12.71
C ASP A 199 -18.07 3.25 -11.66
N PRO A 200 -17.16 2.72 -10.82
CA PRO A 200 -16.50 3.53 -9.80
C PRO A 200 -15.70 4.69 -10.39
N ARG A 201 -15.26 4.60 -11.64
CA ARG A 201 -14.54 5.70 -12.31
C ARG A 201 -15.37 6.98 -12.34
N TYR A 202 -16.70 6.88 -12.32
CA TYR A 202 -17.59 8.04 -12.23
C TYR A 202 -17.50 8.74 -10.87
N LEU A 203 -17.32 7.99 -9.77
CA LEU A 203 -17.11 8.58 -8.45
C LEU A 203 -15.74 9.26 -8.35
N LEU A 204 -14.73 8.73 -9.05
CA LEU A 204 -13.37 9.25 -9.03
C LEU A 204 -13.22 10.48 -9.93
N ALA A 205 -13.57 10.36 -11.21
CA ALA A 205 -13.27 11.34 -12.26
C ALA A 205 -14.49 12.13 -12.75
N GLY A 206 -15.70 11.72 -12.39
CA GLY A 206 -16.94 12.27 -12.92
C GLY A 206 -17.39 11.59 -14.21
N ARG A 207 -18.52 12.06 -14.75
CA ARG A 207 -19.08 11.58 -16.02
C ARG A 207 -19.97 12.63 -16.67
N GLU A 208 -20.29 12.43 -17.94
CA GLU A 208 -21.38 13.19 -18.55
C GLU A 208 -22.74 12.78 -17.96
N SER A 209 -23.60 13.75 -17.65
CA SER A 209 -24.90 13.48 -17.05
C SER A 209 -25.83 12.77 -18.03
N PRO A 210 -26.44 11.63 -17.65
CA PRO A 210 -27.40 10.95 -18.51
C PRO A 210 -28.71 11.75 -18.68
N ASN A 211 -29.01 12.66 -17.75
CA ASN A 211 -30.25 13.43 -17.73
C ASN A 211 -30.11 14.81 -18.40
N LEU A 212 -28.89 15.34 -18.47
CA LEU A 212 -28.58 16.67 -18.97
C LEU A 212 -27.41 16.58 -19.96
N PRO A 213 -27.67 16.38 -21.26
CA PRO A 213 -26.62 16.29 -22.28
C PRO A 213 -25.71 17.54 -22.27
N GLY A 214 -24.39 17.33 -22.30
CA GLY A 214 -23.39 18.40 -22.21
C GLY A 214 -23.12 18.94 -20.80
N PHE A 215 -23.81 18.46 -19.76
CA PHE A 215 -23.48 18.75 -18.36
C PHE A 215 -22.55 17.67 -17.80
N TRP A 216 -21.41 18.08 -17.23
CA TRP A 216 -20.47 17.17 -16.58
C TRP A 216 -20.80 17.07 -15.08
N GLU A 217 -21.07 15.86 -14.60
CA GLU A 217 -21.21 15.55 -13.18
C GLU A 217 -19.79 15.34 -12.61
N ASP A 218 -19.27 16.35 -11.92
CA ASP A 218 -17.94 16.29 -11.31
C ASP A 218 -17.84 15.15 -10.28
N GLY A 219 -16.76 14.38 -10.39
CA GLY A 219 -16.36 13.37 -9.41
C GLY A 219 -15.60 13.96 -8.22
N PHE A 220 -15.05 13.08 -7.41
CA PHE A 220 -14.32 13.44 -6.19
C PHE A 220 -12.99 14.13 -6.47
N PHE A 221 -12.21 13.62 -7.42
CA PHE A 221 -10.89 14.14 -7.76
C PHE A 221 -10.95 15.29 -8.77
N ASP A 222 -9.80 15.93 -8.96
CA ASP A 222 -9.64 17.02 -9.92
C ASP A 222 -9.92 16.51 -11.34
N TYR A 223 -10.68 17.28 -12.12
CA TYR A 223 -11.04 16.92 -13.49
C TYR A 223 -9.82 16.49 -14.33
N GLY A 224 -9.91 15.31 -14.95
CA GLY A 224 -8.85 14.77 -15.81
C GLY A 224 -7.57 14.30 -15.10
N SER A 225 -7.52 14.32 -13.77
CA SER A 225 -6.35 13.91 -12.99
C SER A 225 -6.28 12.40 -12.75
N PHE A 226 -7.41 11.69 -12.74
CA PHE A 226 -7.38 10.24 -12.48
C PHE A 226 -6.72 9.47 -13.64
N MET A 227 -5.74 8.65 -13.29
CA MET A 227 -5.00 7.79 -14.20
C MET A 227 -4.97 6.36 -13.66
N GLU A 228 -5.78 5.51 -14.27
CA GLU A 228 -5.88 4.10 -13.92
C GLU A 228 -4.63 3.32 -14.35
N ILE A 229 -4.27 2.31 -13.54
CA ILE A 229 -3.20 1.34 -13.81
C ILE A 229 -3.73 -0.09 -13.63
N MET A 230 -3.16 -1.01 -14.39
CA MET A 230 -3.52 -2.44 -14.39
C MET A 230 -5.02 -2.66 -14.65
N GLN A 231 -5.61 -1.86 -15.55
CA GLN A 231 -7.06 -1.78 -15.76
C GLN A 231 -7.73 -3.14 -16.06
N PRO A 232 -7.25 -3.97 -17.01
CA PRO A 232 -8.00 -5.16 -17.40
C PRO A 232 -7.73 -6.37 -16.49
N TRP A 233 -6.73 -6.28 -15.61
CA TRP A 233 -6.44 -7.31 -14.61
C TRP A 233 -7.22 -7.04 -13.32
N ALA A 234 -7.86 -8.09 -12.78
CA ALA A 234 -8.60 -8.03 -11.51
C ALA A 234 -9.53 -6.80 -11.43
N GLN A 235 -10.44 -6.69 -12.40
CA GLN A 235 -11.24 -5.48 -12.63
C GLN A 235 -12.24 -5.19 -11.50
N THR A 236 -12.40 -6.12 -10.55
CA THR A 236 -13.16 -5.93 -9.31
C THR A 236 -12.57 -4.84 -8.39
N VAL A 237 -11.28 -4.50 -8.57
CA VAL A 237 -10.64 -3.36 -7.91
C VAL A 237 -10.01 -2.41 -8.94
N ILE A 238 -10.22 -1.11 -8.74
CA ILE A 238 -9.70 -0.03 -9.57
C ILE A 238 -8.54 0.61 -8.81
N CYS A 239 -7.36 0.65 -9.41
CA CYS A 239 -6.17 1.26 -8.83
C CYS A 239 -5.65 2.34 -9.78
N GLY A 240 -5.20 3.47 -9.23
CA GLY A 240 -4.71 4.57 -10.05
C GLY A 240 -4.07 5.68 -9.24
N ARG A 241 -3.66 6.74 -9.93
CA ARG A 241 -3.21 8.00 -9.31
C ARG A 241 -4.20 9.09 -9.64
N ALA A 242 -4.38 10.06 -8.76
CA ALA A 242 -5.21 11.24 -9.01
C ALA A 242 -4.63 12.47 -8.32
N ARG A 243 -5.31 13.62 -8.47
CA ARG A 243 -5.07 14.80 -7.65
C ARG A 243 -6.34 15.22 -6.92
N LEU A 244 -6.19 15.59 -5.65
CA LEU A 244 -7.24 16.19 -4.82
C LEU A 244 -6.81 17.62 -4.47
N GLY A 245 -7.42 18.62 -5.10
CA GLY A 245 -7.02 20.02 -4.93
C GLY A 245 -5.55 20.25 -5.27
N GLY A 246 -5.06 19.55 -6.29
CA GLY A 246 -3.66 19.59 -6.70
C GLY A 246 -2.72 18.71 -5.88
N ILE A 247 -3.17 18.00 -4.84
CA ILE A 247 -2.32 17.06 -4.08
C ILE A 247 -2.30 15.69 -4.79
N PRO A 248 -1.15 15.16 -5.24
CA PRO A 248 -1.10 13.86 -5.88
C PRO A 248 -1.33 12.73 -4.86
N VAL A 249 -2.17 11.76 -5.21
CA VAL A 249 -2.52 10.62 -4.35
C VAL A 249 -2.60 9.32 -5.14
N GLY A 250 -2.26 8.21 -4.48
CA GLY A 250 -2.66 6.87 -4.88
C GLY A 250 -4.13 6.63 -4.54
N VAL A 251 -4.83 5.90 -5.39
CA VAL A 251 -6.28 5.69 -5.29
C VAL A 251 -6.60 4.21 -5.45
N ILE A 252 -7.44 3.70 -4.56
CA ILE A 252 -8.04 2.36 -4.65
C ILE A 252 -9.55 2.51 -4.50
N ALA A 253 -10.31 1.95 -5.44
CA ALA A 253 -11.77 1.92 -5.42
C ALA A 253 -12.28 0.55 -5.85
N VAL A 254 -13.56 0.26 -5.60
CA VAL A 254 -14.14 -1.08 -5.76
C VAL A 254 -15.24 -1.08 -6.81
N GLU A 255 -15.15 -2.01 -7.76
CA GLU A 255 -16.22 -2.26 -8.73
C GLU A 255 -17.46 -2.83 -8.04
N THR A 256 -18.63 -2.32 -8.43
CA THR A 256 -19.91 -2.73 -7.84
C THR A 256 -20.69 -3.64 -8.78
N ARG A 257 -20.39 -3.59 -10.09
CA ARG A 257 -20.96 -4.49 -11.09
C ARG A 257 -20.29 -5.86 -11.02
N THR A 258 -21.02 -6.88 -11.46
CA THR A 258 -20.40 -8.17 -11.77
C THR A 258 -19.44 -7.99 -12.94
N VAL A 259 -18.21 -8.42 -12.77
CA VAL A 259 -17.15 -8.40 -13.78
C VAL A 259 -17.09 -9.77 -14.45
N GLU A 260 -16.94 -9.79 -15.77
CA GLU A 260 -16.65 -11.01 -16.52
C GLU A 260 -15.18 -11.02 -16.93
N ILE A 261 -14.49 -12.12 -16.62
CA ILE A 261 -13.07 -12.31 -16.93
C ILE A 261 -12.93 -13.46 -17.92
N ASP A 262 -12.34 -13.15 -19.07
CA ASP A 262 -11.98 -14.13 -20.07
C ASP A 262 -10.63 -14.78 -19.74
N ILE A 263 -10.68 -16.05 -19.35
CA ILE A 263 -9.48 -16.88 -19.20
C ILE A 263 -9.17 -17.51 -20.56
N PRO A 264 -8.01 -17.22 -21.17
CA PRO A 264 -7.64 -17.79 -22.45
C PRO A 264 -7.41 -19.31 -22.32
N ALA A 265 -7.72 -20.04 -23.40
CA ALA A 265 -7.36 -21.45 -23.50
C ALA A 265 -5.83 -21.62 -23.47
N ASP A 266 -5.36 -22.71 -22.85
CA ASP A 266 -3.95 -23.09 -22.88
C ASP A 266 -3.63 -23.85 -24.18
N PRO A 267 -2.86 -23.28 -25.13
CA PRO A 267 -2.55 -23.96 -26.39
C PRO A 267 -1.78 -25.28 -26.19
N ALA A 268 -1.08 -25.46 -25.07
CA ALA A 268 -0.33 -26.68 -24.79
C ALA A 268 -1.24 -27.85 -24.37
N ASN A 269 -2.45 -27.57 -23.90
CA ASN A 269 -3.43 -28.55 -23.45
C ASN A 269 -4.65 -28.58 -24.38
N LEU A 270 -4.85 -29.70 -25.06
CA LEU A 270 -5.94 -29.86 -26.05
C LEU A 270 -7.34 -29.84 -25.42
N ASP A 271 -7.46 -30.17 -24.14
CA ASP A 271 -8.73 -30.16 -23.41
C ASP A 271 -9.05 -28.78 -22.81
N SER A 272 -8.14 -27.81 -22.96
CA SER A 272 -8.31 -26.46 -22.45
C SER A 272 -9.10 -25.61 -23.43
N GLU A 273 -10.15 -24.97 -22.94
CA GLU A 273 -10.99 -24.03 -23.67
C GLU A 273 -11.02 -22.68 -22.97
N ALA A 274 -11.33 -21.63 -23.72
CA ALA A 274 -11.51 -20.30 -23.16
C ALA A 274 -12.74 -20.30 -22.23
N LYS A 275 -12.60 -19.73 -21.05
CA LYS A 275 -13.66 -19.71 -20.02
C LYS A 275 -13.93 -18.30 -19.58
N VAL A 276 -15.21 -17.97 -19.50
CA VAL A 276 -15.66 -16.70 -18.90
C VAL A 276 -16.01 -16.99 -17.44
N ILE A 277 -15.36 -16.28 -16.52
CA ILE A 277 -15.66 -16.35 -15.09
C ILE A 277 -16.31 -15.04 -14.65
N SER A 278 -17.47 -15.14 -14.03
CA SER A 278 -18.11 -13.99 -13.37
C SER A 278 -17.54 -13.82 -11.97
N GLN A 279 -17.04 -12.62 -11.67
CA GLN A 279 -16.65 -12.18 -10.34
C GLN A 279 -17.66 -11.14 -9.85
N ALA A 280 -18.20 -11.34 -8.64
CA ALA A 280 -19.11 -10.38 -8.04
C ALA A 280 -18.39 -9.07 -7.69
N GLY A 281 -19.05 -7.93 -7.89
CA GLY A 281 -18.59 -6.65 -7.35
C GLY A 281 -18.56 -6.68 -5.82
N GLN A 282 -17.84 -5.73 -5.21
CA GLN A 282 -17.70 -5.59 -3.76
C GLN A 282 -17.07 -6.80 -3.04
N VAL A 283 -16.35 -7.69 -3.75
CA VAL A 283 -15.72 -8.88 -3.17
C VAL A 283 -14.24 -8.93 -3.55
N TRP A 284 -13.39 -9.25 -2.58
CA TRP A 284 -11.98 -9.58 -2.85
C TRP A 284 -11.81 -11.04 -3.28
N PHE A 285 -11.32 -11.21 -4.49
CA PHE A 285 -10.80 -12.44 -5.09
C PHE A 285 -9.26 -12.49 -5.03
N PRO A 286 -8.61 -13.64 -5.29
CA PRO A 286 -7.15 -13.76 -5.17
C PRO A 286 -6.38 -12.72 -5.99
N ASP A 287 -6.85 -12.46 -7.21
CA ASP A 287 -6.30 -11.48 -8.13
C ASP A 287 -6.46 -10.04 -7.62
N SER A 288 -7.65 -9.66 -7.17
CA SER A 288 -7.95 -8.32 -6.66
C SER A 288 -7.28 -8.02 -5.32
N ALA A 289 -7.17 -9.01 -4.43
CA ALA A 289 -6.40 -8.87 -3.19
C ALA A 289 -4.91 -8.67 -3.50
N TYR A 290 -4.37 -9.43 -4.47
CA TYR A 290 -2.98 -9.25 -4.91
C TYR A 290 -2.76 -7.88 -5.59
N LYS A 291 -3.67 -7.45 -6.48
CA LYS A 291 -3.64 -6.13 -7.13
C LYS A 291 -3.69 -4.99 -6.12
N THR A 292 -4.54 -5.13 -5.10
CA THR A 292 -4.66 -4.17 -3.99
C THR A 292 -3.33 -4.06 -3.24
N ALA A 293 -2.77 -5.18 -2.79
CA ALA A 293 -1.49 -5.20 -2.07
C ALA A 293 -0.33 -4.67 -2.93
N GLN A 294 -0.28 -5.01 -4.21
CA GLN A 294 0.74 -4.50 -5.14
C GLN A 294 0.63 -2.98 -5.29
N ALA A 295 -0.58 -2.44 -5.50
CA ALA A 295 -0.79 -1.01 -5.64
C ALA A 295 -0.38 -0.24 -4.39
N ILE A 296 -0.72 -0.75 -3.19
CA ILE A 296 -0.29 -0.15 -1.92
C ILE A 296 1.23 -0.10 -1.82
N ASN A 297 1.92 -1.20 -2.12
CA ASN A 297 3.39 -1.22 -2.12
C ASN A 297 3.99 -0.23 -3.13
N ASP A 298 3.46 -0.18 -4.35
CA ASP A 298 3.95 0.72 -5.40
C ASP A 298 3.79 2.18 -4.98
N PHE A 299 2.62 2.56 -4.43
CA PHE A 299 2.35 3.93 -3.98
C PHE A 299 3.18 4.34 -2.75
N ASN A 300 3.45 3.41 -1.83
CA ASN A 300 4.35 3.65 -0.69
C ASN A 300 5.77 3.98 -1.17
N MET A 301 6.27 3.23 -2.16
CA MET A 301 7.60 3.46 -2.76
C MET A 301 7.65 4.75 -3.61
N GLU A 302 6.49 5.33 -3.95
CA GLU A 302 6.38 6.64 -4.60
C GLU A 302 6.21 7.79 -3.60
N GLU A 303 6.17 7.49 -2.31
CA GLU A 303 5.87 8.42 -1.21
C GLU A 303 4.54 9.17 -1.41
N LEU A 304 3.57 8.53 -2.08
CA LEU A 304 2.24 9.09 -2.27
C LEU A 304 1.38 8.86 -1.02
N PRO A 305 0.44 9.75 -0.69
CA PRO A 305 -0.66 9.45 0.20
C PRO A 305 -1.65 8.52 -0.50
N LEU A 306 -2.43 7.77 0.25
CA LEU A 306 -3.41 6.81 -0.27
C LEU A 306 -4.82 7.22 0.10
N ILE A 307 -5.75 7.16 -0.86
CA ILE A 307 -7.18 7.24 -0.60
C ILE A 307 -7.84 5.93 -1.04
N VAL A 308 -8.51 5.26 -0.10
CA VAL A 308 -9.25 4.02 -0.34
C VAL A 308 -10.74 4.29 -0.24
N PHE A 309 -11.45 4.22 -1.36
CA PHE A 309 -12.92 4.25 -1.38
C PHE A 309 -13.44 2.84 -1.09
N ALA A 310 -13.58 2.54 0.20
CA ALA A 310 -13.88 1.19 0.68
C ALA A 310 -15.34 0.81 0.43
N ASN A 311 -15.54 -0.31 -0.26
CA ASN A 311 -16.87 -0.84 -0.58
C ASN A 311 -16.82 -2.36 -0.79
N TRP A 312 -16.44 -3.11 0.25
CA TRP A 312 -16.29 -4.56 0.22
C TRP A 312 -17.20 -5.27 1.24
N ARG A 313 -17.95 -6.25 0.77
CA ARG A 313 -18.73 -7.21 1.57
C ARG A 313 -17.86 -8.28 2.22
N GLY A 314 -16.61 -8.44 1.77
CA GLY A 314 -15.68 -9.41 2.30
C GLY A 314 -14.76 -10.01 1.25
N PHE A 315 -14.13 -11.12 1.64
CA PHE A 315 -13.33 -11.96 0.76
C PHE A 315 -14.18 -13.10 0.20
N SER A 316 -13.86 -13.56 -1.02
CA SER A 316 -14.46 -14.78 -1.54
C SER A 316 -14.07 -15.98 -0.68
N GLY A 317 -15.09 -16.60 -0.05
CA GLY A 317 -14.93 -17.81 0.76
C GLY A 317 -15.15 -19.11 -0.02
N GLY A 318 -15.27 -19.05 -1.34
CA GLY A 318 -15.50 -20.22 -2.19
C GLY A 318 -14.31 -21.20 -2.18
N MET A 319 -14.58 -22.50 -2.33
CA MET A 319 -13.54 -23.55 -2.30
C MET A 319 -12.39 -23.26 -3.28
N LYS A 320 -12.72 -22.80 -4.50
CA LYS A 320 -11.72 -22.46 -5.52
C LYS A 320 -10.83 -21.31 -5.08
N ASP A 321 -11.39 -20.20 -4.62
CA ASP A 321 -10.60 -19.02 -4.24
C ASP A 321 -9.76 -19.26 -2.98
N MET A 322 -10.26 -20.11 -2.07
CA MET A 322 -9.51 -20.62 -0.93
C MET A 322 -8.33 -21.48 -1.37
N TYR A 323 -8.54 -22.38 -2.35
CA TYR A 323 -7.47 -23.18 -2.96
C TYR A 323 -6.45 -22.30 -3.70
N ASP A 324 -6.94 -21.24 -4.37
CA ASP A 324 -6.15 -20.22 -5.07
C ASP A 324 -5.54 -19.18 -4.09
N GLN A 325 -5.52 -19.50 -2.79
CA GLN A 325 -4.71 -18.85 -1.76
C GLN A 325 -5.13 -17.42 -1.41
N ILE A 326 -6.43 -17.08 -1.52
CA ILE A 326 -6.97 -15.77 -1.12
C ILE A 326 -6.47 -15.28 0.24
N LEU A 327 -6.34 -16.18 1.23
CA LEU A 327 -5.84 -15.84 2.56
C LEU A 327 -4.42 -15.26 2.56
N LYS A 328 -3.54 -15.74 1.67
CA LYS A 328 -2.18 -15.21 1.55
C LYS A 328 -2.21 -13.77 1.05
N PHE A 329 -3.01 -13.51 0.01
CA PHE A 329 -3.13 -12.17 -0.58
C PHE A 329 -3.86 -11.19 0.35
N GLY A 330 -4.84 -11.65 1.14
CA GLY A 330 -5.45 -10.85 2.20
C GLY A 330 -4.43 -10.41 3.26
N ALA A 331 -3.54 -11.29 3.68
CA ALA A 331 -2.45 -10.94 4.62
C ALA A 331 -1.47 -9.91 4.01
N MET A 332 -1.18 -9.99 2.72
CA MET A 332 -0.31 -9.03 2.03
C MET A 332 -0.86 -7.59 2.05
N ILE A 333 -2.19 -7.40 2.11
CA ILE A 333 -2.79 -6.06 2.26
C ILE A 333 -2.39 -5.48 3.63
N VAL A 334 -2.50 -6.29 4.70
CA VAL A 334 -2.11 -5.88 6.06
C VAL A 334 -0.62 -5.56 6.12
N ASP A 335 0.22 -6.41 5.53
CA ASP A 335 1.68 -6.18 5.49
C ASP A 335 2.02 -4.87 4.76
N ALA A 336 1.35 -4.59 3.64
CA ALA A 336 1.57 -3.39 2.85
C ALA A 336 1.12 -2.11 3.58
N LEU A 337 -0.05 -2.12 4.21
CA LEU A 337 -0.56 -0.97 4.99
C LEU A 337 0.27 -0.73 6.27
N ARG A 338 0.73 -1.79 6.93
CA ARG A 338 1.60 -1.71 8.11
C ARG A 338 2.95 -1.04 7.79
N GLN A 339 3.46 -1.21 6.58
CA GLN A 339 4.73 -0.63 6.13
C GLN A 339 4.58 0.74 5.45
N TYR A 340 3.34 1.23 5.32
CA TYR A 340 3.04 2.50 4.66
C TYR A 340 3.49 3.69 5.51
N ASN A 341 4.17 4.66 4.90
CA ASN A 341 4.80 5.78 5.62
C ASN A 341 4.12 7.14 5.38
N GLN A 342 3.09 7.18 4.54
CA GLN A 342 2.35 8.39 4.19
C GLN A 342 0.89 8.30 4.69
N PRO A 343 0.16 9.43 4.76
CA PRO A 343 -1.25 9.40 5.15
C PRO A 343 -2.09 8.47 4.27
N ILE A 344 -2.92 7.65 4.90
CA ILE A 344 -3.92 6.78 4.27
C ILE A 344 -5.29 7.22 4.78
N LEU A 345 -6.17 7.62 3.86
CA LEU A 345 -7.56 7.95 4.16
C LEU A 345 -8.45 6.84 3.61
N VAL A 346 -9.07 6.08 4.49
CA VAL A 346 -10.11 5.11 4.12
C VAL A 346 -11.44 5.82 4.24
N TYR A 347 -12.21 5.88 3.16
CA TYR A 347 -13.54 6.50 3.14
C TYR A 347 -14.57 5.50 2.62
N ILE A 348 -15.64 5.27 3.37
CA ILE A 348 -16.78 4.43 2.95
C ILE A 348 -17.83 5.34 2.27
N PRO A 349 -18.02 5.29 0.94
CA PRO A 349 -18.93 6.19 0.22
C PRO A 349 -20.43 5.97 0.51
N PRO A 350 -21.33 6.83 0.00
CA PRO A 350 -22.77 6.61 0.07
C PRO A 350 -23.16 5.25 -0.48
N HIS A 351 -24.03 4.56 0.25
CA HIS A 351 -24.51 3.22 -0.09
C HIS A 351 -23.44 2.14 -0.23
N ALA A 352 -22.19 2.44 0.08
CA ALA A 352 -21.14 1.46 0.18
C ALA A 352 -21.22 0.72 1.51
N GLU A 353 -20.58 -0.44 1.55
CA GLU A 353 -20.48 -1.23 2.76
C GLU A 353 -19.09 -1.80 2.97
N LEU A 354 -18.70 -1.91 4.24
CA LEU A 354 -17.46 -2.56 4.64
C LEU A 354 -17.74 -3.61 5.71
N ARG A 355 -17.58 -4.88 5.34
CA ARG A 355 -18.05 -6.00 6.17
C ARG A 355 -16.95 -6.99 6.52
N GLY A 356 -17.07 -7.58 7.70
CA GLY A 356 -16.33 -8.77 8.12
C GLY A 356 -14.82 -8.67 7.92
N GLY A 357 -14.25 -9.67 7.24
CA GLY A 357 -12.81 -9.71 6.97
C GLY A 357 -12.29 -8.53 6.15
N ALA A 358 -13.14 -7.89 5.34
CA ALA A 358 -12.68 -6.74 4.57
C ALA A 358 -12.38 -5.52 5.45
N TRP A 359 -13.17 -5.29 6.50
CA TRP A 359 -12.86 -4.28 7.52
C TRP A 359 -11.53 -4.57 8.20
N VAL A 360 -11.34 -5.82 8.63
CA VAL A 360 -10.16 -6.24 9.40
C VAL A 360 -8.85 -5.90 8.71
N VAL A 361 -8.76 -6.01 7.37
CA VAL A 361 -7.52 -5.78 6.62
C VAL A 361 -7.27 -4.32 6.24
N VAL A 362 -8.22 -3.41 6.47
CA VAL A 362 -8.07 -1.95 6.20
C VAL A 362 -8.36 -1.08 7.43
N ASP A 363 -8.49 -1.68 8.60
CA ASP A 363 -8.75 -0.97 9.84
C ASP A 363 -7.58 -0.04 10.21
N ALA A 364 -7.91 1.15 10.74
CA ALA A 364 -6.91 2.16 11.07
C ALA A 364 -5.88 1.66 12.12
N THR A 365 -6.24 0.70 12.97
CA THR A 365 -5.33 0.12 13.97
C THR A 365 -4.18 -0.69 13.36
N ILE A 366 -4.25 -1.03 12.07
CA ILE A 366 -3.10 -1.63 11.37
C ILE A 366 -1.92 -0.66 11.37
N ASN A 367 -2.16 0.64 11.20
CA ASN A 367 -1.13 1.66 11.19
C ASN A 367 -1.69 2.98 11.73
N GLU A 368 -1.91 3.03 13.05
CA GLU A 368 -2.55 4.14 13.78
C GLU A 368 -1.89 5.50 13.53
N LYS A 369 -0.61 5.50 13.15
CA LYS A 369 0.19 6.70 12.88
C LYS A 369 -0.18 7.37 11.56
N HIS A 370 -0.64 6.58 10.59
CA HIS A 370 -0.78 7.02 9.21
C HIS A 370 -2.18 6.78 8.65
N MET A 371 -3.02 5.95 9.28
CA MET A 371 -4.35 5.59 8.80
C MET A 371 -5.46 6.32 9.53
N GLU A 372 -6.38 6.92 8.77
CA GLU A 372 -7.63 7.47 9.26
C GLU A 372 -8.80 6.93 8.44
N MET A 373 -9.93 6.70 9.11
CA MET A 373 -11.10 6.06 8.56
C MET A 373 -12.36 6.91 8.73
N TYR A 374 -13.08 7.08 7.63
CA TYR A 374 -14.23 7.96 7.52
C TYR A 374 -15.39 7.22 6.85
N ALA A 375 -16.60 7.64 7.16
CA ALA A 375 -17.81 7.02 6.63
C ALA A 375 -18.82 8.07 6.16
N ASP A 376 -19.53 7.78 5.08
CA ASP A 376 -20.70 8.56 4.68
C ASP A 376 -21.92 8.26 5.58
N ASN A 377 -22.90 9.17 5.58
CA ASN A 377 -24.16 8.99 6.32
C ASN A 377 -24.97 7.77 5.87
N ASP A 378 -24.90 7.43 4.59
CA ASP A 378 -25.72 6.39 3.97
C ASP A 378 -24.97 5.05 3.78
N CYS A 379 -23.76 4.92 4.34
CA CYS A 379 -22.99 3.69 4.27
C CYS A 379 -23.42 2.66 5.34
N ARG A 380 -22.86 1.45 5.24
CA ARG A 380 -23.02 0.39 6.26
C ARG A 380 -21.71 -0.30 6.60
N GLY A 381 -21.65 -0.90 7.78
CA GLY A 381 -20.47 -1.64 8.20
C GLY A 381 -20.74 -2.47 9.45
N GLY A 382 -20.18 -3.67 9.46
CA GLY A 382 -20.48 -4.66 10.50
C GLY A 382 -19.78 -5.99 10.24
N ILE A 383 -19.96 -6.95 11.13
CA ILE A 383 -19.27 -8.25 11.02
C ILE A 383 -19.85 -9.08 9.87
N LEU A 384 -21.17 -9.09 9.72
CA LEU A 384 -21.91 -9.80 8.68
C LEU A 384 -22.92 -8.86 8.05
N GLU A 385 -23.46 -9.26 6.91
CA GLU A 385 -24.66 -8.65 6.36
C GLU A 385 -25.86 -8.88 7.31
N PRO A 386 -26.88 -8.00 7.27
CA PRO A 386 -28.11 -8.16 8.07
C PRO A 386 -28.74 -9.55 7.91
N GLU A 387 -28.76 -10.09 6.69
CA GLU A 387 -29.25 -11.42 6.35
C GLU A 387 -28.52 -12.51 7.12
N GLY A 388 -27.18 -12.51 7.08
CA GLY A 388 -26.37 -13.47 7.82
C GLY A 388 -26.49 -13.32 9.34
N THR A 389 -26.63 -12.09 9.84
CA THR A 389 -26.82 -11.84 11.27
C THR A 389 -28.15 -12.38 11.77
N VAL A 390 -29.24 -12.17 11.01
CA VAL A 390 -30.57 -12.69 11.36
C VAL A 390 -30.58 -14.22 11.34
N GLU A 391 -29.95 -14.85 10.36
CA GLU A 391 -29.87 -16.31 10.27
C GLU A 391 -29.17 -16.94 11.49
N ILE A 392 -28.13 -16.28 12.01
CA ILE A 392 -27.37 -16.79 13.16
C ILE A 392 -28.05 -16.43 14.49
N ARG A 393 -28.44 -15.16 14.69
CA ARG A 393 -28.83 -14.57 15.98
C ARG A 393 -30.34 -14.40 16.17
N PHE A 394 -31.12 -14.22 15.11
CA PHE A 394 -32.57 -13.99 15.14
C PHE A 394 -33.32 -15.13 14.42
N ARG A 395 -33.10 -16.35 14.91
CA ARG A 395 -33.66 -17.56 14.30
C ARG A 395 -35.18 -17.59 14.43
N LYS A 396 -35.84 -18.52 13.71
CA LYS A 396 -37.30 -18.70 13.72
C LYS A 396 -37.92 -18.66 15.13
N LYS A 397 -37.28 -19.27 16.13
CA LYS A 397 -37.74 -19.26 17.53
C LYS A 397 -37.88 -17.84 18.12
N ASP A 398 -36.95 -16.94 17.77
CA ASP A 398 -36.89 -15.57 18.28
C ASP A 398 -37.89 -14.68 17.54
N LEU A 399 -38.10 -14.95 16.24
CA LEU A 399 -39.18 -14.34 15.46
C LEU A 399 -40.54 -14.70 16.05
N VAL A 400 -40.81 -15.98 16.31
CA VAL A 400 -42.07 -16.46 16.92
C VAL A 400 -42.27 -15.83 18.30
N LYS A 401 -41.23 -15.80 19.14
CA LYS A 401 -41.29 -15.12 20.44
C LYS A 401 -41.65 -13.64 20.31
N THR A 402 -41.16 -12.98 19.26
CA THR A 402 -41.45 -11.57 18.98
C THR A 402 -42.88 -11.39 18.47
N MET A 403 -43.39 -12.30 17.65
CA MET A 403 -44.81 -12.34 17.24
C MET A 403 -45.71 -12.48 18.47
N HIS A 404 -45.43 -13.44 19.35
CA HIS A 404 -46.17 -13.65 20.60
C HIS A 404 -46.16 -12.42 21.52
N ARG A 405 -45.08 -11.64 21.48
CA ARG A 405 -44.92 -10.41 22.29
C ARG A 405 -45.61 -9.18 21.69
N ILE A 406 -45.74 -9.09 20.36
CA ILE A 406 -46.17 -7.85 19.69
C ILE A 406 -47.54 -8.03 19.03
N ASP A 407 -47.78 -9.10 18.28
CA ASP A 407 -49.04 -9.32 17.54
C ASP A 407 -50.20 -9.62 18.50
N ASN A 408 -51.27 -8.84 18.39
CA ASN A 408 -52.42 -8.95 19.28
C ASN A 408 -53.18 -10.27 19.07
N VAL A 409 -53.28 -10.78 17.84
CA VAL A 409 -53.98 -12.04 17.54
C VAL A 409 -53.24 -13.22 18.16
N CYS A 410 -51.91 -13.28 18.01
CA CYS A 410 -51.09 -14.28 18.69
C CYS A 410 -51.23 -14.23 20.21
N LYS A 411 -51.28 -13.02 20.81
CA LYS A 411 -51.50 -12.86 22.26
C LYS A 411 -52.86 -13.39 22.70
N ASP A 412 -53.91 -13.05 21.97
CA ASP A 412 -55.26 -13.48 22.31
C ASP A 412 -55.40 -15.00 22.20
N LEU A 413 -54.84 -15.60 21.14
CA LEU A 413 -54.78 -17.06 20.97
C LEU A 413 -53.98 -17.75 22.09
N LEU A 414 -52.84 -17.20 22.49
CA LEU A 414 -52.05 -17.71 23.62
C LEU A 414 -52.77 -17.57 24.95
N LYS A 415 -53.47 -16.46 25.17
CA LYS A 415 -54.30 -16.24 26.36
C LYS A 415 -55.44 -17.26 26.42
N GLN A 416 -56.10 -17.51 25.29
CA GLN A 416 -57.13 -18.55 25.18
C GLN A 416 -56.55 -19.93 25.45
N LEU A 417 -55.39 -20.28 24.90
CA LEU A 417 -54.68 -21.55 25.15
C LEU A 417 -54.23 -21.74 26.61
N SER A 418 -54.03 -20.64 27.36
CA SER A 418 -53.64 -20.67 28.78
C SER A 418 -54.81 -20.84 29.75
N SER A 419 -56.05 -20.79 29.27
CA SER A 419 -57.24 -20.98 30.11
C SER A 419 -57.45 -22.44 30.51
N THR A 420 -57.97 -22.70 31.72
CA THR A 420 -58.07 -24.05 32.31
C THR A 420 -59.29 -24.86 31.84
N GLU A 421 -60.24 -24.26 31.10
CA GLU A 421 -61.53 -24.86 30.71
C GLU A 421 -61.63 -25.10 29.19
N ILE A 422 -60.66 -25.78 28.58
CA ILE A 422 -60.63 -26.00 27.12
C ILE A 422 -60.76 -27.48 26.79
N SER A 423 -61.66 -27.84 25.87
CA SER A 423 -61.73 -29.22 25.37
C SER A 423 -60.49 -29.56 24.53
N PHE A 424 -60.12 -30.85 24.45
CA PHE A 424 -58.98 -31.29 23.63
C PHE A 424 -59.10 -30.84 22.16
N GLU A 425 -60.32 -30.87 21.61
CA GLU A 425 -60.62 -30.45 20.25
C GLU A 425 -60.44 -28.94 20.03
N GLN A 426 -60.89 -28.12 20.99
CA GLN A 426 -60.70 -26.67 20.97
C GLN A 426 -59.22 -26.27 21.10
N LYS A 427 -58.47 -26.93 21.97
CA LYS A 427 -57.02 -26.71 22.12
C LYS A 427 -56.29 -26.99 20.81
N THR A 428 -56.60 -28.12 20.16
CA THR A 428 -55.98 -28.50 18.88
C THR A 428 -56.33 -27.51 17.77
N ASN A 429 -57.54 -26.95 17.77
CA ASN A 429 -57.95 -25.95 16.80
C ASN A 429 -57.24 -24.60 17.03
N LEU A 430 -57.13 -24.15 18.28
CA LEU A 430 -56.39 -22.93 18.64
C LEU A 430 -54.89 -23.04 18.32
N GLU A 431 -54.27 -24.20 18.57
CA GLU A 431 -52.87 -24.46 18.18
C GLU A 431 -52.68 -24.38 16.66
N LYS A 432 -53.62 -24.92 15.87
CA LYS A 432 -53.60 -24.80 14.40
C LYS A 432 -53.76 -23.35 13.94
N GLN A 433 -54.66 -22.59 14.55
CA GLN A 433 -54.85 -21.17 14.22
C GLN A 433 -53.60 -20.34 14.56
N LEU A 434 -52.97 -20.62 15.70
CA LEU A 434 -51.72 -19.97 16.10
C LEU A 434 -50.60 -20.29 15.10
N GLN A 435 -50.42 -21.55 14.72
CA GLN A 435 -49.42 -21.94 13.72
C GLN A 435 -49.67 -21.31 12.34
N GLN A 436 -50.94 -21.23 11.90
CA GLN A 436 -51.29 -20.54 10.64
C GLN A 436 -50.95 -19.05 10.71
N ARG A 437 -51.25 -18.40 11.83
CA ARG A 437 -50.92 -16.98 12.05
C ARG A 437 -49.40 -16.77 12.04
N GLU A 438 -48.64 -17.59 12.76
CA GLU A 438 -47.17 -17.55 12.78
C GLU A 438 -46.57 -17.69 11.37
N LEU A 439 -47.06 -18.65 10.58
CA LEU A 439 -46.59 -18.86 9.20
C LEU A 439 -46.90 -17.64 8.31
N SER A 440 -48.08 -17.02 8.47
CA SER A 440 -48.44 -15.82 7.70
C SER A 440 -47.60 -14.59 8.06
N LEU A 441 -47.18 -14.48 9.33
CA LEU A 441 -46.41 -13.35 9.85
C LEU A 441 -44.90 -13.52 9.64
N LEU A 442 -44.42 -14.74 9.37
CA LEU A 442 -42.99 -15.02 9.28
C LEU A 442 -42.24 -14.13 8.28
N PRO A 443 -42.74 -13.86 7.06
CA PRO A 443 -42.02 -13.01 6.11
C PRO A 443 -41.83 -11.56 6.60
N ILE A 444 -42.87 -10.96 7.16
CA ILE A 444 -42.80 -9.56 7.63
C ILE A 444 -41.95 -9.42 8.89
N TYR A 445 -42.03 -10.38 9.83
CA TYR A 445 -41.18 -10.37 11.02
C TYR A 445 -39.71 -10.67 10.68
N HIS A 446 -39.46 -11.45 9.63
CA HIS A 446 -38.10 -11.60 9.10
C HIS A 446 -37.57 -10.27 8.56
N GLN A 447 -38.36 -9.54 7.77
CA GLN A 447 -37.97 -8.20 7.29
C GLN A 447 -37.75 -7.20 8.43
N VAL A 448 -38.57 -7.26 9.49
CA VAL A 448 -38.37 -6.45 10.71
C VAL A 448 -37.05 -6.84 11.40
N ALA A 449 -36.72 -8.13 11.47
CA ALA A 449 -35.45 -8.58 12.04
C ALA A 449 -34.24 -8.12 11.19
N LEU A 450 -34.36 -8.10 9.86
CA LEU A 450 -33.33 -7.54 8.97
C LEU A 450 -33.12 -6.06 9.24
N THR A 451 -34.22 -5.29 9.33
CA THR A 451 -34.16 -3.85 9.64
C THR A 451 -33.54 -3.62 11.03
N PHE A 452 -33.93 -4.42 12.02
CA PHE A 452 -33.36 -4.37 13.36
C PHE A 452 -31.85 -4.66 13.35
N SER A 453 -31.40 -5.62 12.53
CA SER A 453 -29.98 -5.89 12.35
C SER A 453 -29.26 -4.74 11.66
N ASP A 454 -29.80 -4.19 10.57
CA ASP A 454 -29.20 -3.07 9.81
C ASP A 454 -28.99 -1.81 10.68
N LEU A 455 -29.86 -1.58 11.66
CA LEU A 455 -29.69 -0.46 12.61
C LEU A 455 -28.42 -0.56 13.46
N HIS A 456 -27.83 -1.74 13.62
CA HIS A 456 -26.54 -1.93 14.30
C HIS A 456 -25.36 -1.60 13.39
N ASP A 457 -25.57 -1.52 12.08
CA ASP A 457 -24.52 -1.38 11.07
C ASP A 457 -24.39 0.08 10.56
N THR A 458 -24.98 1.04 11.29
CA THR A 458 -25.04 2.45 10.92
C THR A 458 -23.71 3.18 11.18
N PRO A 459 -23.36 4.22 10.41
CA PRO A 459 -22.13 4.99 10.63
C PRO A 459 -22.10 5.67 12.01
N ARG A 460 -23.27 6.06 12.55
CA ARG A 460 -23.37 6.58 13.91
C ARG A 460 -22.93 5.55 14.95
N HIS A 461 -23.32 4.29 14.77
CA HIS A 461 -22.83 3.21 15.64
C HIS A 461 -21.31 3.06 15.56
N MET A 462 -20.74 3.11 14.35
CA MET A 462 -19.28 3.04 14.16
C MET A 462 -18.55 4.16 14.90
N MET A 463 -19.05 5.40 14.78
CA MET A 463 -18.44 6.56 15.42
C MET A 463 -18.56 6.51 16.95
N ASP A 464 -19.73 6.15 17.49
CA ASP A 464 -19.93 6.00 18.94
C ASP A 464 -19.10 4.84 19.54
N LYS A 465 -18.65 3.90 18.71
CA LYS A 465 -17.72 2.82 19.07
C LYS A 465 -16.25 3.17 18.83
N GLY A 466 -15.95 4.34 18.27
CA GLY A 466 -14.59 4.78 17.96
C GLY A 466 -13.94 3.99 16.82
N ALA A 467 -14.72 3.37 15.93
CA ALA A 467 -14.20 2.60 14.79
C ALA A 467 -13.84 3.50 13.59
N ILE A 468 -14.38 4.72 13.55
CA ILE A 468 -14.12 5.75 12.54
C ILE A 468 -13.91 7.10 13.23
N GLN A 469 -13.20 8.00 12.58
CA GLN A 469 -12.87 9.34 13.08
C GLN A 469 -14.08 10.27 12.99
N GLU A 470 -14.74 10.30 11.83
CA GLU A 470 -15.84 11.22 11.56
C GLU A 470 -16.79 10.68 10.49
N ILE A 471 -18.05 11.14 10.54
CA ILE A 471 -19.06 10.89 9.50
C ILE A 471 -19.06 12.10 8.55
N ILE A 472 -18.64 11.88 7.30
CA ILE A 472 -18.44 12.93 6.30
C ILE A 472 -19.47 12.77 5.16
N PRO A 473 -20.39 13.73 4.97
CA PRO A 473 -21.31 13.74 3.83
C PRO A 473 -20.58 13.80 2.49
N TRP A 474 -20.97 12.96 1.54
CA TRP A 474 -20.33 12.85 0.22
C TRP A 474 -20.20 14.16 -0.54
N ASN A 475 -21.25 14.99 -0.57
CA ASN A 475 -21.23 16.26 -1.28
C ASN A 475 -20.10 17.21 -0.83
N LYS A 476 -19.76 17.19 0.47
CA LYS A 476 -18.68 17.99 1.07
C LYS A 476 -17.38 17.23 1.30
N SER A 477 -17.34 15.94 0.95
CA SER A 477 -16.21 15.06 1.20
C SER A 477 -14.91 15.55 0.56
N ARG A 478 -14.97 16.09 -0.67
CA ARG A 478 -13.83 16.65 -1.40
C ARG A 478 -13.10 17.72 -0.58
N THR A 479 -13.83 18.75 -0.15
CA THR A 479 -13.26 19.88 0.60
C THR A 479 -12.72 19.44 1.95
N LEU A 480 -13.48 18.64 2.70
CA LEU A 480 -13.09 18.19 4.04
C LEU A 480 -11.85 17.30 4.02
N LEU A 481 -11.83 16.32 3.10
CA LEU A 481 -10.70 15.40 2.96
C LEU A 481 -9.47 16.09 2.34
N TYR A 482 -9.66 17.12 1.50
CA TYR A 482 -8.54 17.95 1.01
C TYR A 482 -7.81 18.64 2.17
N TRP A 483 -8.54 19.40 3.00
CA TRP A 483 -7.93 20.15 4.10
C TRP A 483 -7.33 19.21 5.13
N ARG A 484 -7.99 18.07 5.41
CA ARG A 484 -7.43 17.04 6.29
C ARG A 484 -6.13 16.46 5.73
N LEU A 485 -6.12 16.04 4.47
CA LEU A 485 -4.92 15.49 3.84
C LEU A 485 -3.78 16.51 3.82
N ARG A 486 -4.07 17.77 3.49
CA ARG A 486 -3.06 18.83 3.47
C ARG A 486 -2.47 19.07 4.85
N ARG A 487 -3.30 19.05 5.90
CA ARG A 487 -2.86 19.15 7.30
C ARG A 487 -1.93 18.00 7.66
N LEU A 488 -2.32 16.76 7.39
CA LEU A 488 -1.54 15.57 7.71
C LEU A 488 -0.16 15.59 7.04
N LEU A 489 -0.09 16.04 5.78
CA LEU A 489 1.19 16.16 5.06
C LEU A 489 2.14 17.18 5.72
N LEU A 490 1.62 18.35 6.08
CA LEU A 490 2.42 19.40 6.73
C LEU A 490 2.84 18.97 8.15
N GLN A 491 1.94 18.34 8.91
CA GLN A 491 2.25 17.78 10.22
C GLN A 491 3.32 16.70 10.12
N ASN A 492 3.20 15.76 9.18
CA ASN A 492 4.19 14.70 8.98
C ASN A 492 5.57 15.25 8.59
N ARG A 493 5.62 16.32 7.78
CA ARG A 493 6.88 17.02 7.47
C ARG A 493 7.56 17.54 8.73
N ILE A 494 6.82 18.25 9.58
CA ILE A 494 7.38 18.80 10.83
C ILE A 494 7.74 17.68 11.82
N LYS A 495 6.91 16.64 11.92
CA LYS A 495 7.21 15.45 12.74
C LYS A 495 8.51 14.80 12.30
N ALA A 496 8.72 14.62 10.99
CA ALA A 496 9.97 14.08 10.45
C ALA A 496 11.17 14.98 10.82
N ASP A 497 11.02 16.30 10.72
CA ASP A 497 12.04 17.25 11.14
C ASP A 497 12.36 17.16 12.64
N ILE A 498 11.36 17.03 13.51
CA ILE A 498 11.55 16.89 14.97
C ILE A 498 12.22 15.54 15.31
N LEU A 499 11.74 14.44 14.72
CA LEU A 499 12.26 13.10 14.96
C LEU A 499 13.68 12.92 14.43
N SER A 500 14.06 13.62 13.35
CA SER A 500 15.45 13.65 12.87
C SER A 500 16.43 14.23 13.91
N VAL A 501 15.92 15.05 14.83
CA VAL A 501 16.71 15.74 15.86
C VAL A 501 16.67 15.00 17.20
N LYS A 502 15.48 14.52 17.58
CA LYS A 502 15.24 13.74 18.80
C LYS A 502 14.44 12.47 18.45
N PRO A 503 15.12 11.38 18.08
CA PRO A 503 14.46 10.15 17.64
C PRO A 503 13.75 9.39 18.78
N ASN A 504 13.98 9.76 20.04
CA ASN A 504 13.40 9.09 21.20
C ASN A 504 12.01 9.60 21.60
N LEU A 505 11.50 10.65 20.94
CA LEU A 505 10.15 11.17 21.21
C LEU A 505 9.09 10.25 20.59
N SER A 506 8.00 10.03 21.32
CA SER A 506 6.83 9.35 20.78
C SER A 506 5.97 10.29 19.93
N ASP A 507 5.22 9.75 18.97
CA ASP A 507 4.40 10.56 18.06
C ASP A 507 3.36 11.40 18.83
N GLY A 508 2.76 10.85 19.88
CA GLY A 508 1.81 11.58 20.72
C GLY A 508 2.43 12.75 21.49
N GLU A 509 3.71 12.65 21.89
CA GLU A 509 4.44 13.78 22.46
C GLU A 509 4.69 14.86 21.41
N VAL A 510 5.03 14.48 20.18
CA VAL A 510 5.23 15.43 19.07
C VAL A 510 3.92 16.12 18.69
N ASP A 511 2.81 15.39 18.66
CA ASP A 511 1.47 15.96 18.42
C ASP A 511 1.08 16.96 19.51
N SER A 512 1.31 16.61 20.77
CA SER A 512 1.07 17.52 21.90
C SER A 512 1.98 18.76 21.86
N MET A 513 3.22 18.61 21.39
CA MET A 513 4.13 19.73 21.19
C MET A 513 3.65 20.68 20.09
N LEU A 514 3.15 20.14 18.98
CA LEU A 514 2.59 20.94 17.88
C LEU A 514 1.34 21.70 18.30
N GLU A 515 0.42 21.04 19.02
CA GLU A 515 -0.77 21.69 19.57
C GLU A 515 -0.37 22.81 20.54
N ARG A 516 0.60 22.55 21.43
CA ARG A 516 1.10 23.58 22.34
C ARG A 516 1.70 24.77 21.58
N TRP A 517 2.50 24.56 20.55
CA TRP A 517 3.07 25.66 19.77
C TRP A 517 1.99 26.48 19.05
N PHE A 518 0.93 25.82 18.57
CA PHE A 518 -0.22 26.51 18.00
C PHE A 518 -0.92 27.40 19.04
N VAL A 519 -1.14 26.89 20.26
CA VAL A 519 -1.78 27.60 21.38
C VAL A 519 -0.87 28.62 22.06
N GLU A 520 0.45 28.58 21.84
CA GLU A 520 1.37 29.62 22.32
C GLU A 520 1.36 30.84 21.38
N GLU A 521 1.18 30.61 20.07
CA GLU A 521 1.11 31.67 19.06
C GLU A 521 -0.28 32.32 19.00
N HIS A 522 -1.33 31.50 19.11
CA HIS A 522 -2.71 31.96 19.23
C HIS A 522 -3.06 32.15 20.70
N ASP A 523 -3.97 33.06 21.03
CA ASP A 523 -4.48 33.17 22.40
C ASP A 523 -5.13 31.82 22.83
N PRO A 524 -4.96 31.33 24.08
CA PRO A 524 -5.63 30.13 24.58
C PRO A 524 -7.16 30.08 24.35
N VAL A 525 -7.81 31.24 24.22
CA VAL A 525 -9.23 31.34 23.83
C VAL A 525 -9.53 30.67 22.47
N ASN A 526 -8.53 30.60 21.58
CA ASN A 526 -8.63 30.07 20.23
C ASN A 526 -8.21 28.60 20.09
N GLN A 527 -8.01 27.86 21.20
CA GLN A 527 -7.59 26.45 21.14
C GLN A 527 -8.52 25.58 20.28
N TYR A 528 -9.83 25.86 20.26
CA TYR A 528 -10.82 25.13 19.45
C TYR A 528 -10.55 25.18 17.94
N LEU A 529 -9.77 26.17 17.46
CA LEU A 529 -9.38 26.27 16.05
C LEU A 529 -8.35 25.21 15.64
N TRP A 530 -7.73 24.51 16.60
CA TRP A 530 -6.87 23.37 16.30
C TRP A 530 -7.63 22.21 15.65
N ASP A 531 -8.93 22.08 15.93
CA ASP A 531 -9.77 21.05 15.29
C ASP A 531 -10.16 21.45 13.86
N ASP A 532 -10.10 22.74 13.50
CA ASP A 532 -10.35 23.20 12.13
C ASP A 532 -9.13 22.97 11.22
N ASN A 533 -9.27 22.03 10.28
CA ASN A 533 -8.19 21.66 9.38
C ASN A 533 -7.68 22.83 8.53
N LYS A 534 -8.57 23.73 8.09
CA LYS A 534 -8.18 24.85 7.23
C LYS A 534 -7.32 25.85 7.99
N THR A 535 -7.77 26.29 9.16
CA THR A 535 -7.02 27.23 10.02
C THR A 535 -5.62 26.67 10.36
N VAL A 536 -5.53 25.39 10.71
CA VAL A 536 -4.23 24.76 11.01
C VAL A 536 -3.33 24.68 9.77
N VAL A 537 -3.86 24.38 8.59
CA VAL A 537 -3.08 24.38 7.34
C VAL A 537 -2.54 25.75 7.01
N ASP A 538 -3.37 26.79 7.13
CA ASP A 538 -2.98 28.18 6.87
C ASP A 538 -1.85 28.59 7.81
N TRP A 539 -1.97 28.28 9.11
CA TRP A 539 -0.90 28.49 10.09
C TRP A 539 0.38 27.72 9.76
N LEU A 540 0.29 26.40 9.54
CA LEU A 540 1.45 25.55 9.24
C LEU A 540 2.20 25.99 7.98
N THR A 541 1.46 26.45 6.97
CA THR A 541 2.05 26.93 5.71
C THR A 541 2.88 28.18 5.94
N VAL A 542 2.39 29.12 6.75
CA VAL A 542 3.13 30.32 7.17
C VAL A 542 4.37 29.94 8.00
N GLN A 543 4.23 29.01 8.95
CA GLN A 543 5.35 28.60 9.81
C GLN A 543 6.46 27.88 9.05
N LEU A 544 6.15 27.20 7.95
CA LEU A 544 7.14 26.49 7.13
C LEU A 544 7.77 27.37 6.04
N ASP A 545 7.30 28.61 5.87
CA ASP A 545 7.87 29.54 4.91
C ASP A 545 9.18 30.14 5.46
N SER A 546 10.30 29.77 4.81
CA SER A 546 11.63 30.23 5.17
C SER A 546 11.93 31.68 4.73
N THR A 547 11.03 32.31 3.97
CA THR A 547 11.19 33.70 3.52
C THR A 547 10.70 34.73 4.54
N LEU A 548 9.91 34.30 5.53
CA LEU A 548 9.43 35.16 6.60
C LEU A 548 10.50 35.39 7.67
N GLU A 549 10.53 36.60 8.25
CA GLU A 549 11.59 37.00 9.21
C GLU A 549 11.52 36.26 10.56
N ARG A 550 10.36 35.70 10.94
CA ARG A 550 10.16 34.95 12.19
C ARG A 550 9.18 33.80 12.00
N SER A 551 9.64 32.58 12.24
CA SER A 551 8.80 31.37 12.33
C SER A 551 9.05 30.73 13.69
N GLN A 552 8.02 30.68 14.53
CA GLN A 552 8.10 30.10 15.87
C GLN A 552 8.43 28.61 15.80
N VAL A 553 7.82 27.88 14.85
CA VAL A 553 8.06 26.44 14.68
C VAL A 553 9.51 26.17 14.26
N LEU A 554 10.04 26.90 13.27
CA LEU A 554 11.42 26.70 12.82
C LEU A 554 12.44 27.10 13.90
N GLU A 555 12.19 28.18 14.64
CA GLU A 555 13.01 28.59 15.78
C GLU A 555 12.99 27.54 16.89
N ASN A 556 11.82 26.99 17.23
CA ASN A 556 11.69 25.93 18.22
C ASN A 556 12.43 24.66 17.80
N ILE A 557 12.36 24.26 16.53
CA ILE A 557 13.13 23.13 16.01
C ILE A 557 14.65 23.40 16.10
N GLN A 558 15.10 24.64 15.82
CA GLN A 558 16.50 25.00 16.01
C GLN A 558 16.94 24.93 17.47
N CYS A 559 16.10 25.37 18.41
CA CYS A 559 16.36 25.22 19.85
C CYS A 559 16.46 23.75 20.25
N LEU A 560 15.54 22.90 19.78
CA LEU A 560 15.59 21.45 20.00
C LEU A 560 16.87 20.83 19.44
N ARG A 561 17.35 21.30 18.28
CA ARG A 561 18.64 20.87 17.68
C ARG A 561 19.82 21.21 18.57
N ARG A 562 19.88 22.44 19.09
CA ARG A 562 20.94 22.86 20.01
C ARG A 562 20.94 22.02 21.28
N ASP A 563 19.78 21.80 21.89
CA ASP A 563 19.65 21.00 23.11
C ASP A 563 20.03 19.53 22.91
N SER A 564 19.64 18.96 21.75
CA SER A 564 20.00 17.58 21.38
C SER A 564 21.52 17.44 21.21
N ALA A 565 22.17 18.37 20.50
CA ALA A 565 23.61 18.37 20.32
C ALA A 565 24.37 18.49 21.65
N ILE A 566 23.96 19.39 22.54
CA ILE A 566 24.54 19.53 23.89
C ILE A 566 24.37 18.22 24.68
N SER A 567 23.20 17.60 24.61
CA SER A 567 22.92 16.34 25.32
C SER A 567 23.77 15.18 24.78
N GLN A 568 23.97 15.10 23.47
CA GLN A 568 24.85 14.10 22.85
C GLN A 568 26.31 14.29 23.28
N ILE A 569 26.82 15.52 23.26
CA ILE A 569 28.18 15.84 23.73
C ILE A 569 28.34 15.43 25.21
N ARG A 570 27.36 15.76 26.07
CA ARG A 570 27.36 15.35 27.48
C ARG A 570 27.36 13.82 27.64
N SER A 571 26.59 13.11 26.83
CA SER A 571 26.55 11.64 26.87
C SER A 571 27.87 11.01 26.43
N LEU A 572 28.50 11.56 25.38
CA LEU A 572 29.81 11.11 24.90
C LEU A 572 30.90 11.34 25.97
N LEU A 573 30.94 12.52 26.59
CA LEU A 573 31.89 12.83 27.66
C LEU A 573 31.66 11.99 28.93
N ARG A 574 30.40 11.61 29.23
CA ARG A 574 30.09 10.71 30.37
C ARG A 574 30.51 9.27 30.11
N SER A 575 30.35 8.79 28.86
CA SER A 575 30.73 7.42 28.48
C SER A 575 32.25 7.26 28.32
N HIS A 576 32.95 8.33 27.96
CA HIS A 576 34.40 8.36 27.80
C HIS A 576 34.98 9.56 28.55
N PRO A 577 35.20 9.47 29.87
CA PRO A 577 35.73 10.59 30.67
C PRO A 577 37.14 11.01 30.24
N ASP A 578 37.93 10.06 29.73
CA ASP A 578 39.34 10.23 29.41
C ASP A 578 39.59 11.27 28.29
N ILE A 579 38.63 11.45 27.38
CA ILE A 579 38.73 12.42 26.27
C ILE A 579 38.30 13.83 26.66
N ALA A 580 37.85 14.06 27.90
CA ALA A 580 37.24 15.33 28.28
C ALA A 580 38.22 16.51 28.22
N MET A 581 39.44 16.33 28.73
CA MET A 581 40.45 17.39 28.72
C MET A 581 40.92 17.72 27.30
N ASP A 582 41.17 16.70 26.47
CA ASP A 582 41.56 16.89 25.07
C ASP A 582 40.45 17.59 24.26
N SER A 583 39.19 17.26 24.54
CA SER A 583 38.02 17.92 23.94
C SER A 583 37.96 19.40 24.31
N VAL A 584 38.20 19.75 25.57
CA VAL A 584 38.23 21.14 26.04
C VAL A 584 39.34 21.93 25.34
N VAL A 585 40.53 21.34 25.17
CA VAL A 585 41.65 21.97 24.45
C VAL A 585 41.26 22.29 23.01
N HIS A 586 40.67 21.34 22.29
CA HIS A 586 40.22 21.57 20.91
C HIS A 586 39.10 22.61 20.79
N ILE A 587 38.15 22.63 21.74
CA ILE A 587 37.10 23.64 21.79
C ILE A 587 37.70 25.04 21.97
N ILE A 588 38.63 25.21 22.92
CA ILE A 588 39.28 26.51 23.21
C ILE A 588 40.12 27.00 22.02
N GLN A 589 40.79 26.09 21.29
CA GLN A 589 41.58 26.44 20.11
C GLN A 589 40.73 27.08 19.00
N ASN A 590 39.49 26.63 18.82
CA ASN A 590 38.58 27.15 17.79
C ASN A 590 37.76 28.37 18.22
N MET A 591 37.85 28.78 19.49
CA MET A 591 37.17 29.99 20.00
C MET A 591 37.88 31.28 19.58
N SER A 592 37.11 32.35 19.40
CA SER A 592 37.63 33.71 19.22
C SER A 592 38.32 34.24 20.49
N ALA A 593 39.18 35.26 20.35
CA ALA A 593 39.90 35.85 21.50
C ALA A 593 38.95 36.39 22.59
N GLN A 594 37.79 36.90 22.20
CA GLN A 594 36.75 37.37 23.14
C GLN A 594 36.11 36.21 23.90
N GLN A 595 35.69 35.15 23.19
CA GLN A 595 35.14 33.93 23.82
C GLN A 595 36.14 33.27 24.78
N ARG A 596 37.44 33.24 24.44
CA ARG A 596 38.48 32.71 25.34
C ARG A 596 38.60 33.53 26.62
N THR A 597 38.49 34.85 26.51
CA THR A 597 38.52 35.76 27.67
C THR A 597 37.30 35.55 28.57
N ASP A 598 36.12 35.37 27.98
CA ASP A 598 34.88 35.09 28.71
C ASP A 598 34.94 33.74 29.44
N VAL A 599 35.47 32.70 28.79
CA VAL A 599 35.70 31.39 29.42
C VAL A 599 36.68 31.50 30.60
N LEU A 600 37.80 32.21 30.43
CA LEU A 600 38.77 32.44 31.52
C LEU A 600 38.15 33.20 32.69
N ASN A 601 37.33 34.22 32.43
CA ASN A 601 36.62 34.94 33.48
C ASN A 601 35.62 34.04 34.20
N THR A 602 34.88 33.21 33.46
CA THR A 602 33.94 32.25 34.03
C THR A 602 34.65 31.24 34.93
N LEU A 603 35.79 30.67 34.49
CA LEU A 603 36.61 29.76 35.29
C LEU A 603 37.14 30.40 36.57
N ARG A 604 37.64 31.65 36.49
CA ARG A 604 38.06 32.43 37.68
C ARG A 604 36.91 32.65 38.65
N THR A 605 35.71 32.88 38.14
CA THR A 605 34.50 33.08 38.96
C THR A 605 34.12 31.79 39.70
N PHE A 606 34.24 30.63 39.03
CA PHE A 606 34.04 29.32 39.66
C PHE A 606 35.10 29.01 40.74
N GLU A 607 36.37 29.34 40.51
CA GLU A 607 37.43 29.18 41.54
C GLU A 607 37.14 30.01 42.80
N THR A 608 36.64 31.24 42.66
CA THR A 608 36.21 32.05 43.80
C THR A 608 35.01 31.48 44.56
N GLN A 609 34.07 30.80 43.89
CA GLN A 609 32.91 30.18 44.53
C GLN A 609 33.26 28.90 45.30
N ILE A 610 34.17 28.07 44.76
CA ILE A 610 34.66 26.85 45.43
C ILE A 610 35.47 27.22 46.68
N SER A 611 36.22 28.32 46.63
CA SER A 611 36.99 28.84 47.77
C SER A 611 36.11 29.32 48.94
N THR A 612 34.82 29.63 48.70
CA THR A 612 33.87 30.06 49.74
C THR A 612 33.05 28.93 50.37
N SER A 613 32.99 27.73 49.77
CA SER A 613 32.28 26.57 50.32
C SER A 613 33.13 25.69 51.25
N ASP A 614 34.46 25.84 51.22
CA ASP A 614 35.40 25.09 52.08
C ASP A 614 35.88 25.92 53.29
N LEU A 615 34.95 26.53 54.03
CA LEU A 615 35.25 27.09 55.37
C LEU A 615 34.81 26.09 56.46
N PRO A 616 35.72 25.64 57.35
CA PRO A 616 35.36 24.75 58.46
C PRO A 616 34.43 25.48 59.43
N ILE A 617 33.37 24.79 59.85
CA ILE A 617 32.57 25.16 61.03
C ILE A 617 33.50 25.08 62.24
N ASP A 618 33.93 26.25 62.71
CA ASP A 618 34.75 26.35 63.91
C ASP A 618 33.92 25.98 65.15
N SER A 619 34.60 25.31 66.06
CA SER A 619 34.03 24.43 67.05
C SER A 619 33.76 25.10 68.40
N LYS A 620 32.67 24.63 69.05
CA LYS A 620 32.47 24.49 70.52
C LYS A 620 32.24 25.74 71.39
N ASN A 621 31.06 25.74 72.01
CA ASN A 621 30.76 25.80 73.47
C ASN A 621 29.29 25.34 73.60
N ASP A 622 28.81 24.51 74.52
CA ASP A 622 29.33 23.75 75.64
C ASP A 622 28.28 22.65 75.93
N LEU A 623 28.70 21.43 76.27
CA LEU A 623 27.85 20.49 77.00
C LEU A 623 28.56 20.16 78.32
N ILE A 624 27.94 20.68 79.38
CA ILE A 624 28.19 20.36 80.77
C ILE A 624 27.92 18.87 80.98
N SER A 625 28.92 18.11 81.46
CA SER A 625 28.85 17.21 82.64
C SER A 625 29.76 15.97 82.51
N SER A 626 30.47 15.73 83.63
CA SER A 626 31.20 14.53 84.10
C SER A 626 32.47 14.12 83.37
#